data_AF-A0A660NG48-F1
#
_entry.id   AF-A0A660NG48-F1
#
_cell.length_a   1.000
_cell.length_b   1.000
_cell.length_c   1.000
_cell.angle_alpha   90.00
_cell.angle_beta   90.00
_cell.angle_gamma   90.00
#
_symmetry.space_group_name_H-M   'P 1'
#
loop_
_entity.id
_entity.type
_entity.pdbx_description
1 polymer ?
#
loop_
_entity_poly.entity_id
_entity_poly.type
_entity_poly.pdbx_seq_one_letter_code
_entity_poly.pdbx_strand_id
1 'polypeptide(L)'
;ALQADTFIGTIPGNAPPKIRITAINALNDAGQSPTTGNTLQIDRAGPGGEAPVQVSVGQLIDRADFDKLSWNATGNAGGSFSFEQVDANGELIPTTRVQTITVHESPVAPTYAGEGSTVNTAWNWAHPFARVPDIENRLLGTDAAHRPAYLMVTEVNPVNQTSQAESQAPLTLRHEAQGSTPARTVVIPGAGADSTQAEAEQSIIAAGDVSKLYWNGKFNDGGFFTMVALDADKVPILGADGKPVTQTIHVNELPHSPQYEVNGSNAVSLRVPHDYNSFVLKPALFSGEASEHVPAQVRIDGFAVAGTIPPQMLPATGLYLMKDGVRTNLKQGDTIQAADYDKVRWDSTQNDGNIRIRFTALDEHGAEILKNPDTTAHRYLDIREDAFDLQLNDTVFPFQYNAHAHLSSGARGPRFWGNGEHHVASIRIDKIDAINAKPGSAALRQGQSLNDPAVNEGDILYPNSQKFLLYWHGAYNDGGSFRFTPLDAQGNTFID
;
A
#
# COMPACT_ATOMS: atom_id res chain seq x y z
N ALA A 1 -7.90 -15.66 43.88
CA ALA A 1 -7.40 -16.60 44.90
C ALA A 1 -5.91 -16.80 44.69
N LEU A 2 -5.15 -17.04 45.76
CA LEU A 2 -3.74 -17.41 45.67
C LEU A 2 -3.66 -18.91 45.36
N GLN A 3 -2.66 -19.33 44.59
CA GLN A 3 -2.49 -20.75 44.27
C GLN A 3 -1.87 -21.49 45.47
N ALA A 4 -2.34 -22.69 45.77
CA ALA A 4 -1.81 -23.48 46.89
C ALA A 4 -0.29 -23.75 46.75
N ASP A 5 0.18 -23.89 45.52
CA ASP A 5 1.59 -24.15 45.20
C ASP A 5 2.53 -23.03 45.69
N THR A 6 2.01 -21.80 45.87
CA THR A 6 2.73 -20.68 46.50
C THR A 6 3.24 -21.03 47.91
N PHE A 7 2.57 -21.94 48.62
CA PHE A 7 2.86 -22.28 50.02
C PHE A 7 3.48 -23.67 50.19
N ILE A 8 3.36 -24.53 49.18
CA ILE A 8 3.75 -25.96 49.25
C ILE A 8 5.26 -26.15 49.02
N GLY A 9 5.90 -25.22 48.30
CA GLY A 9 7.30 -25.32 47.89
C GLY A 9 7.51 -26.26 46.70
N THR A 10 8.76 -26.41 46.26
CA THR A 10 9.11 -27.12 45.01
C THR A 10 9.15 -28.64 45.14
N ILE A 11 9.03 -29.19 46.36
CA ILE A 11 8.98 -30.63 46.63
C ILE A 11 7.61 -30.93 47.27
N PRO A 12 6.61 -31.44 46.53
CA PRO A 12 5.24 -31.59 47.00
C PRO A 12 5.07 -32.41 48.30
N GLY A 13 5.98 -33.37 48.53
CA GLY A 13 6.01 -34.20 49.73
C GLY A 13 6.47 -33.49 51.01
N ASN A 14 7.11 -32.32 50.89
CA ASN A 14 7.67 -31.56 52.01
C ASN A 14 6.83 -30.33 52.37
N ALA A 15 5.62 -30.21 51.82
CA ALA A 15 4.80 -29.05 52.11
C ALA A 15 4.49 -28.91 53.61
N PRO A 16 4.58 -27.69 54.15
CA PRO A 16 4.41 -27.47 55.57
C PRO A 16 2.97 -27.82 55.99
N PRO A 17 2.76 -28.40 57.19
CA PRO A 17 1.42 -28.64 57.73
C PRO A 17 0.63 -27.35 57.90
N LYS A 18 1.31 -26.26 58.28
CA LYS A 18 0.73 -24.93 58.48
C LYS A 18 1.73 -23.84 58.10
N ILE A 19 1.21 -22.65 57.85
CA ILE A 19 2.01 -21.41 57.79
C ILE A 19 1.55 -20.45 58.88
N ARG A 20 2.45 -19.60 59.36
CA ARG A 20 2.12 -18.45 60.18
C ARG A 20 2.36 -17.17 59.38
N ILE A 21 1.37 -16.29 59.30
CA ILE A 21 1.55 -14.98 58.66
C ILE A 21 2.38 -14.09 59.59
N THR A 22 3.48 -13.54 59.09
CA THR A 22 4.43 -12.74 59.89
C THR A 22 4.39 -11.25 59.56
N ALA A 23 3.93 -10.88 58.35
CA ALA A 23 3.70 -9.49 57.97
C ALA A 23 2.62 -9.39 56.89
N ILE A 24 1.87 -8.29 56.88
CA ILE A 24 0.95 -7.92 55.80
C ILE A 24 1.18 -6.43 55.54
N ASN A 25 1.67 -6.10 54.35
CA ASN A 25 1.99 -4.75 53.91
C ASN A 25 1.19 -4.45 52.64
N ALA A 26 -0.07 -4.05 52.79
CA ALA A 26 -0.87 -3.60 51.65
C ALA A 26 -0.48 -2.18 51.23
N LEU A 27 -0.72 -1.84 49.96
CA LEU A 27 -0.50 -0.52 49.39
C LEU A 27 -1.81 0.01 48.81
N ASN A 28 -2.12 1.28 49.03
CA ASN A 28 -3.16 1.99 48.30
C ASN A 28 -2.64 2.47 46.94
N ASP A 29 -3.51 3.07 46.15
CA ASP A 29 -3.21 3.60 44.81
C ASP A 29 -2.07 4.66 44.80
N ALA A 30 -1.77 5.26 45.95
CA ALA A 30 -0.67 6.20 46.14
C ALA A 30 0.63 5.54 46.64
N GLY A 31 0.69 4.20 46.70
CA GLY A 31 1.84 3.45 47.21
C GLY A 31 2.04 3.55 48.73
N GLN A 32 0.99 3.90 49.48
CA GLN A 32 1.02 4.07 50.94
C GLN A 32 0.24 2.96 51.63
N SER A 33 0.56 2.66 52.89
CA SER A 33 -0.21 1.67 53.64
C SER A 33 -1.68 2.11 53.80
N PRO A 34 -2.67 1.32 53.35
CA PRO A 34 -4.07 1.67 53.50
C PRO A 34 -4.49 1.53 54.96
N THR A 35 -5.28 2.49 55.45
CA THR A 35 -5.70 2.52 56.87
C THR A 35 -6.90 1.61 57.18
N THR A 36 -7.54 1.01 56.17
CA THR A 36 -8.79 0.24 56.32
C THR A 36 -8.96 -0.77 55.20
N GLY A 37 -9.08 -2.07 55.52
CA GLY A 37 -9.50 -3.12 54.58
C GLY A 37 -9.06 -4.55 54.95
N ASN A 38 -9.89 -5.55 54.61
CA ASN A 38 -9.55 -6.98 54.69
C ASN A 38 -8.71 -7.38 53.45
N THR A 39 -7.41 -7.14 53.48
CA THR A 39 -6.51 -7.29 52.31
C THR A 39 -6.16 -8.76 52.04
N LEU A 40 -5.45 -9.41 52.95
CA LEU A 40 -5.32 -10.87 52.95
C LEU A 40 -6.55 -11.47 53.65
N GLN A 41 -7.24 -12.38 52.97
CA GLN A 41 -8.46 -13.00 53.48
C GLN A 41 -8.50 -14.49 53.14
N ILE A 42 -9.35 -15.21 53.87
CA ILE A 42 -9.55 -16.65 53.69
C ILE A 42 -11.04 -16.94 53.49
N ASP A 43 -11.36 -17.64 52.40
CA ASP A 43 -12.73 -18.06 52.07
C ASP A 43 -12.90 -19.56 52.33
N ARG A 44 -13.24 -19.92 53.56
CA ARG A 44 -13.41 -21.33 53.94
C ARG A 44 -14.70 -21.95 53.41
N ALA A 45 -15.70 -21.14 53.10
CA ALA A 45 -17.02 -21.58 52.66
C ALA A 45 -17.11 -21.72 51.13
N GLY A 46 -16.24 -21.03 50.41
CA GLY A 46 -16.16 -21.05 48.95
C GLY A 46 -17.19 -20.11 48.28
N PRO A 47 -17.23 -20.10 46.94
CA PRO A 47 -18.07 -19.18 46.18
C PRO A 47 -19.55 -19.30 46.56
N GLY A 48 -20.16 -18.18 46.99
CA GLY A 48 -21.56 -18.11 47.41
C GLY A 48 -21.84 -18.53 48.86
N GLY A 49 -20.79 -18.83 49.64
CA GLY A 49 -20.84 -19.10 51.07
C GLY A 49 -20.80 -17.84 51.94
N GLU A 50 -20.42 -17.99 53.22
CA GLU A 50 -20.17 -16.85 54.11
C GLU A 50 -19.07 -15.94 53.57
N ALA A 51 -19.14 -14.65 53.91
CA ALA A 51 -18.15 -13.68 53.43
C ALA A 51 -16.72 -14.07 53.87
N PRO A 52 -15.70 -13.87 53.01
CA PRO A 52 -14.31 -14.15 53.37
C PRO A 52 -13.87 -13.43 54.65
N VAL A 53 -13.08 -14.12 55.47
CA VAL A 53 -12.62 -13.61 56.76
C VAL A 53 -11.22 -13.02 56.62
N GLN A 54 -10.96 -11.87 57.24
CA GLN A 54 -9.64 -11.26 57.25
C GLN A 54 -8.59 -12.18 57.91
N VAL A 55 -7.42 -12.27 57.29
CA VAL A 55 -6.24 -12.92 57.87
C VAL A 55 -5.39 -11.88 58.60
N SER A 56 -4.99 -12.19 59.82
CA SER A 56 -4.17 -11.30 60.67
C SER A 56 -2.73 -11.78 60.80
N VAL A 57 -1.82 -10.85 61.12
CA VAL A 57 -0.44 -11.21 61.52
C VAL A 57 -0.49 -12.10 62.76
N GLY A 58 0.32 -13.15 62.76
CA GLY A 58 0.36 -14.21 63.77
C GLY A 58 -0.62 -15.36 63.53
N GLN A 59 -1.55 -15.23 62.57
CA GLN A 59 -2.55 -16.26 62.29
C GLN A 59 -1.90 -17.50 61.65
N LEU A 60 -2.32 -18.67 62.14
CA LEU A 60 -2.00 -19.97 61.56
C LEU A 60 -3.01 -20.33 60.47
N ILE A 61 -2.49 -20.73 59.31
CA ILE A 61 -3.29 -21.24 58.19
C ILE A 61 -2.90 -22.70 57.97
N ASP A 62 -3.88 -23.59 58.02
CA ASP A 62 -3.68 -25.02 57.77
C ASP A 62 -3.50 -25.29 56.27
N ARG A 63 -2.73 -26.33 55.93
CA ARG A 63 -2.48 -26.72 54.54
C ARG A 63 -3.76 -26.93 53.71
N ALA A 64 -4.84 -27.40 54.34
CA ALA A 64 -6.13 -27.62 53.69
C ALA A 64 -6.88 -26.32 53.30
N ASP A 65 -6.35 -25.17 53.71
CA ASP A 65 -6.91 -23.85 53.45
C ASP A 65 -5.99 -22.98 52.55
N PHE A 66 -4.85 -23.51 52.07
CA PHE A 66 -3.90 -22.74 51.26
C PHE A 66 -4.50 -22.21 49.96
N ASP A 67 -5.34 -23.00 49.29
CA ASP A 67 -6.08 -22.63 48.08
C ASP A 67 -7.26 -21.67 48.36
N LYS A 68 -7.60 -21.47 49.63
CA LYS A 68 -8.69 -20.59 50.08
C LYS A 68 -8.22 -19.19 50.44
N LEU A 69 -6.91 -18.97 50.50
CA LEU A 69 -6.33 -17.65 50.68
C LEU A 69 -6.55 -16.80 49.42
N SER A 70 -6.89 -15.54 49.61
CA SER A 70 -6.98 -14.57 48.52
C SER A 70 -6.49 -13.20 48.98
N TRP A 71 -5.94 -12.46 48.01
CA TRP A 71 -5.72 -11.04 48.15
C TRP A 71 -6.96 -10.32 47.60
N ASN A 72 -7.63 -9.55 48.44
CA ASN A 72 -8.71 -8.67 48.02
C ASN A 72 -8.08 -7.42 47.42
N ALA A 73 -8.29 -7.15 46.12
CA ALA A 73 -7.77 -5.96 45.44
C ALA A 73 -8.68 -4.72 45.61
N THR A 74 -9.84 -4.84 46.25
CA THR A 74 -10.78 -3.71 46.38
C THR A 74 -10.14 -2.58 47.19
N GLY A 75 -9.90 -1.44 46.52
CA GLY A 75 -9.33 -0.24 47.15
C GLY A 75 -7.87 -0.38 47.59
N ASN A 76 -7.11 -1.30 46.97
CA ASN A 76 -5.67 -1.41 47.19
C ASN A 76 -4.94 -1.84 45.91
N ALA A 77 -3.78 -1.24 45.67
CA ALA A 77 -2.94 -1.46 44.50
C ALA A 77 -1.98 -2.67 44.66
N GLY A 78 -2.41 -3.68 45.42
CA GLY A 78 -1.58 -4.82 45.81
C GLY A 78 -0.77 -4.56 47.09
N GLY A 79 0.44 -5.12 47.16
CA GLY A 79 1.32 -5.06 48.33
C GLY A 79 2.15 -6.33 48.52
N SER A 80 2.39 -6.71 49.76
CA SER A 80 3.06 -7.96 50.09
C SER A 80 2.53 -8.55 51.38
N PHE A 81 2.74 -9.85 51.56
CA PHE A 81 2.64 -10.48 52.86
C PHE A 81 3.79 -11.47 53.04
N SER A 82 4.16 -11.71 54.29
CA SER A 82 5.21 -12.65 54.64
C SER A 82 4.65 -13.77 55.50
N PHE A 83 5.21 -14.96 55.36
CA PHE A 83 4.86 -16.12 56.18
C PHE A 83 6.08 -16.95 56.53
N GLU A 84 5.99 -17.68 57.64
CA GLU A 84 6.94 -18.72 58.03
C GLU A 84 6.25 -20.09 58.05
N GLN A 85 7.03 -21.13 57.83
CA GLN A 85 6.54 -22.51 57.84
C GLN A 85 6.62 -23.05 59.27
N VAL A 86 5.53 -23.65 59.74
CA VAL A 86 5.45 -24.19 61.10
C VAL A 86 4.95 -25.64 61.07
N ASP A 87 5.27 -26.39 62.10
CA ASP A 87 4.84 -27.77 62.25
C ASP A 87 3.32 -27.86 62.59
N ALA A 88 2.82 -29.08 62.78
CA ALA A 88 1.41 -29.31 63.12
C ALA A 88 0.99 -28.68 64.45
N ASN A 89 1.93 -28.46 65.37
CA ASN A 89 1.71 -27.82 66.67
C ASN A 89 1.80 -26.29 66.58
N GLY A 90 2.22 -25.75 65.44
CA GLY A 90 2.43 -24.32 65.23
C GLY A 90 3.81 -23.82 65.68
N GLU A 91 4.76 -24.72 65.92
CA GLU A 91 6.15 -24.41 66.26
C GLU A 91 7.00 -24.22 64.99
N LEU A 92 7.95 -23.29 65.02
CA LEU A 92 8.79 -22.98 63.86
C LEU A 92 9.59 -24.20 63.42
N ILE A 93 9.60 -24.50 62.13
CA ILE A 93 10.48 -25.54 61.59
C ILE A 93 11.90 -24.94 61.51
N PRO A 94 12.91 -25.49 62.23
CA PRO A 94 14.20 -24.83 62.49
C PRO A 94 15.05 -24.41 61.27
N THR A 95 14.74 -24.95 60.09
CA THR A 95 15.48 -24.69 58.85
C THR A 95 14.74 -23.75 57.90
N THR A 96 13.56 -23.27 58.28
CA THR A 96 12.69 -22.49 57.38
C THR A 96 13.00 -21.01 57.48
N ARG A 97 12.90 -20.32 56.34
CA ARG A 97 13.06 -18.87 56.23
C ARG A 97 11.71 -18.25 56.00
N VAL A 98 11.54 -17.03 56.51
CA VAL A 98 10.39 -16.18 56.15
C VAL A 98 10.36 -16.03 54.63
N GLN A 99 9.21 -16.36 54.04
CA GLN A 99 8.91 -16.16 52.63
C GLN A 99 8.06 -14.91 52.50
N THR A 100 8.35 -14.07 51.52
CA THR A 100 7.55 -12.89 51.20
C THR A 100 6.94 -13.07 49.82
N ILE A 101 5.63 -12.89 49.75
CA ILE A 101 4.85 -12.88 48.52
C ILE A 101 4.50 -11.44 48.22
N THR A 102 4.85 -10.98 47.02
CA THR A 102 4.42 -9.69 46.49
C THR A 102 3.19 -9.91 45.62
N VAL A 103 2.20 -9.05 45.78
CA VAL A 103 0.97 -9.02 44.99
C VAL A 103 0.94 -7.69 44.25
N HIS A 104 0.75 -7.74 42.95
CA HIS A 104 0.63 -6.56 42.11
C HIS A 104 -0.81 -6.49 41.60
N GLU A 105 -1.47 -5.34 41.75
CA GLU A 105 -2.70 -5.11 41.02
C GLU A 105 -2.35 -4.85 39.55
N SER A 106 -2.91 -5.66 38.66
CA SER A 106 -2.69 -5.45 37.23
C SER A 106 -3.41 -4.17 36.80
N PRO A 107 -2.77 -3.28 36.01
CA PRO A 107 -3.46 -2.13 35.47
C PRO A 107 -4.61 -2.55 34.55
N VAL A 108 -5.51 -1.62 34.25
CA VAL A 108 -6.59 -1.86 33.29
C VAL A 108 -5.98 -2.28 31.95
N ALA A 109 -6.47 -3.40 31.41
CA ALA A 109 -6.00 -3.97 30.16
C ALA A 109 -6.15 -2.99 28.98
N PRO A 110 -5.16 -2.90 28.08
CA PRO A 110 -5.31 -2.15 26.84
C PRO A 110 -6.42 -2.75 25.97
N THR A 111 -7.14 -1.89 25.27
CA THR A 111 -8.13 -2.30 24.28
C THR A 111 -7.51 -2.30 22.89
N TYR A 112 -7.53 -3.42 22.20
CA TYR A 112 -7.10 -3.52 20.80
C TYR A 112 -8.30 -3.54 19.85
N ALA A 113 -8.10 -3.03 18.63
CA ALA A 113 -9.11 -3.08 17.58
C ALA A 113 -9.19 -4.49 16.96
N GLY A 114 -9.67 -5.47 17.71
CA GLY A 114 -9.93 -6.84 17.25
C GLY A 114 -8.70 -7.70 16.91
N GLU A 115 -8.93 -9.01 16.74
CA GLU A 115 -7.88 -9.96 16.33
C GLU A 115 -7.37 -9.66 14.92
N GLY A 116 -6.05 -9.72 14.74
CA GLY A 116 -5.42 -9.70 13.42
C GLY A 116 -5.13 -8.29 12.87
N SER A 117 -4.29 -7.51 13.56
CA SER A 117 -3.73 -6.30 12.97
C SER A 117 -2.78 -6.68 11.83
N THR A 118 -3.28 -6.64 10.59
CA THR A 118 -2.47 -6.90 9.40
C THR A 118 -1.74 -5.66 8.94
N VAL A 119 -0.45 -5.81 8.70
CA VAL A 119 0.45 -4.81 8.13
C VAL A 119 0.91 -5.32 6.78
N ASN A 120 0.63 -4.55 5.73
CA ASN A 120 1.11 -4.86 4.39
C ASN A 120 2.48 -4.25 4.17
N THR A 121 3.42 -5.03 3.64
CA THR A 121 4.76 -4.56 3.29
C THR A 121 5.00 -4.68 1.79
N ALA A 122 5.76 -3.74 1.23
CA ALA A 122 6.22 -3.86 -0.15
C ALA A 122 7.19 -5.04 -0.28
N TRP A 123 7.12 -5.72 -1.42
CA TRP A 123 7.97 -6.87 -1.71
C TRP A 123 9.46 -6.57 -1.52
N ASN A 124 10.16 -7.45 -0.81
CA ASN A 124 11.61 -7.50 -0.62
C ASN A 124 12.19 -6.22 -0.01
N TRP A 125 11.39 -5.51 0.78
CA TRP A 125 11.78 -4.28 1.46
C TRP A 125 11.77 -4.45 2.97
N ALA A 126 12.69 -3.75 3.63
CA ALA A 126 12.59 -3.51 5.06
C ALA A 126 11.51 -2.43 5.30
N HIS A 127 10.49 -2.78 6.06
CA HIS A 127 9.33 -1.94 6.32
C HIS A 127 9.40 -1.37 7.75
N PRO A 128 9.70 -0.06 7.92
CA PRO A 128 9.53 0.60 9.22
C PRO A 128 8.08 0.60 9.63
N PHE A 129 7.81 0.14 10.84
CA PHE A 129 6.47 0.21 11.41
C PHE A 129 5.99 1.66 11.58
N ALA A 130 6.88 2.64 11.75
CA ALA A 130 6.56 4.07 11.73
C ALA A 130 5.78 4.54 10.48
N ARG A 131 5.84 3.81 9.35
CA ARG A 131 5.11 4.15 8.12
C ARG A 131 3.72 3.53 8.04
N VAL A 132 3.38 2.64 8.96
CA VAL A 132 2.10 1.96 9.00
C VAL A 132 1.08 2.88 9.68
N PRO A 133 -0.06 3.19 9.04
CA PRO A 133 -1.11 4.01 9.66
C PRO A 133 -1.61 3.40 10.97
N ASP A 134 -1.75 4.25 11.99
CA ASP A 134 -2.24 3.90 13.33
C ASP A 134 -1.46 2.77 14.01
N ILE A 135 -0.19 2.58 13.67
CA ILE A 135 0.61 1.47 14.19
C ILE A 135 0.69 1.45 15.71
N GLU A 136 0.75 2.61 16.35
CA GLU A 136 0.73 2.70 17.81
C GLU A 136 -0.57 2.14 18.38
N ASN A 137 -1.72 2.40 17.74
CA ASN A 137 -3.00 1.86 18.20
C ASN A 137 -3.07 0.34 18.00
N ARG A 138 -2.44 -0.18 16.93
CA ARG A 138 -2.36 -1.62 16.67
C ARG A 138 -1.43 -2.34 17.64
N LEU A 139 -0.35 -1.69 18.08
CA LEU A 139 0.66 -2.28 18.97
C LEU A 139 0.40 -2.03 20.46
N LEU A 140 -0.14 -0.88 20.83
CA LEU A 140 -0.31 -0.45 22.23
C LEU A 140 -1.78 -0.40 22.66
N GLY A 141 -2.71 -0.48 21.72
CA GLY A 141 -4.14 -0.33 21.97
C GLY A 141 -4.67 1.06 21.62
N THR A 142 -5.98 1.12 21.38
CA THR A 142 -6.72 2.29 20.91
C THR A 142 -7.00 3.30 22.02
N ASP A 143 -7.01 2.86 23.28
CA ASP A 143 -7.18 3.74 24.43
C ASP A 143 -5.82 4.20 24.97
N ALA A 144 -5.50 5.47 24.71
CA ALA A 144 -4.24 6.08 25.14
C ALA A 144 -4.01 6.06 26.66
N ALA A 145 -5.07 6.05 27.48
CA ALA A 145 -4.96 6.08 28.94
C ALA A 145 -4.56 4.72 29.53
N HIS A 146 -4.83 3.63 28.80
CA HIS A 146 -4.59 2.26 29.25
C HIS A 146 -3.55 1.53 28.39
N ARG A 147 -2.72 2.27 27.65
CA ARG A 147 -1.61 1.69 26.89
C ARG A 147 -0.60 1.04 27.85
N PRO A 148 -0.01 -0.11 27.46
CA PRO A 148 1.05 -0.71 28.24
C PRO A 148 2.30 0.18 28.23
N ALA A 149 3.13 0.05 29.25
CA ALA A 149 4.42 0.75 29.31
C ALA A 149 5.48 0.05 28.45
N TYR A 150 5.40 -1.27 28.35
CA TYR A 150 6.28 -2.10 27.53
C TYR A 150 5.50 -3.20 26.81
N LEU A 151 6.08 -3.72 25.73
CA LEU A 151 5.62 -4.92 25.04
C LEU A 151 6.73 -5.96 25.11
N MET A 152 6.39 -7.21 25.41
CA MET A 152 7.32 -8.33 25.25
C MET A 152 6.92 -9.11 24.01
N VAL A 153 7.77 -9.15 22.99
CA VAL A 153 7.57 -10.06 21.85
C VAL A 153 7.84 -11.47 22.34
N THR A 154 6.84 -12.34 22.25
CA THR A 154 6.94 -13.74 22.69
C THR A 154 7.21 -14.69 21.54
N GLU A 155 6.82 -14.30 20.33
CA GLU A 155 6.96 -15.13 19.14
C GLU A 155 7.21 -14.25 17.92
N VAL A 156 8.12 -14.69 17.06
CA VAL A 156 8.33 -14.12 15.72
C VAL A 156 8.39 -15.29 14.74
N ASN A 157 7.46 -15.31 13.80
CA ASN A 157 7.29 -16.44 12.88
C ASN A 157 7.21 -15.94 11.42
N PRO A 158 8.35 -15.88 10.71
CA PRO A 158 8.39 -15.53 9.30
C PRO A 158 7.94 -16.68 8.40
N VAL A 159 7.32 -16.36 7.27
CA VAL A 159 6.93 -17.32 6.23
C VAL A 159 8.03 -17.44 5.18
N ASN A 160 8.35 -18.66 4.74
CA ASN A 160 9.32 -18.96 3.68
C ASN A 160 10.71 -18.32 3.87
N GLN A 161 11.20 -18.26 5.12
CA GLN A 161 12.48 -17.64 5.41
C GLN A 161 13.65 -18.35 4.71
N THR A 162 14.45 -17.60 3.94
CA THR A 162 15.50 -18.18 3.08
C THR A 162 16.89 -18.27 3.74
N SER A 163 17.13 -17.68 4.92
CA SER A 163 18.41 -17.78 5.67
C SER A 163 18.30 -17.27 7.13
N GLN A 164 19.17 -17.79 8.03
CA GLN A 164 19.17 -17.59 9.49
C GLN A 164 20.21 -16.58 10.03
N ALA A 165 20.94 -15.83 9.19
CA ALA A 165 21.93 -14.87 9.70
C ALA A 165 21.25 -13.75 10.52
N GLU A 166 21.88 -13.29 11.61
CA GLU A 166 21.32 -12.23 12.49
C GLU A 166 20.97 -10.94 11.74
N SER A 167 21.79 -10.55 10.76
CA SER A 167 21.53 -9.39 9.87
C SER A 167 20.29 -9.56 8.97
N GLN A 168 19.68 -10.74 8.97
CA GLN A 168 18.53 -11.15 8.18
C GLN A 168 17.33 -11.52 9.05
N ALA A 169 17.41 -11.22 10.36
CA ALA A 169 16.29 -11.44 11.27
C ALA A 169 15.04 -10.67 10.80
N PRO A 170 13.85 -11.30 10.88
CA PRO A 170 12.60 -10.72 10.38
C PRO A 170 12.18 -9.49 11.19
N LEU A 171 12.29 -9.51 12.51
CA LEU A 171 11.89 -8.40 13.38
C LEU A 171 13.12 -7.78 14.05
N THR A 172 13.27 -6.47 13.89
CA THR A 172 14.37 -5.71 14.50
C THR A 172 13.89 -4.37 15.06
N LEU A 173 14.61 -3.85 16.04
CA LEU A 173 14.45 -2.51 16.58
C LEU A 173 15.64 -1.65 16.14
N ARG A 174 15.39 -0.55 15.41
CA ARG A 174 16.46 0.34 14.91
C ARG A 174 16.51 1.63 15.71
N HIS A 175 17.62 1.86 16.39
CA HIS A 175 17.90 3.14 17.02
C HIS A 175 18.70 4.00 16.06
N GLU A 176 18.19 5.19 15.77
CA GLU A 176 18.89 6.22 15.00
C GLU A 176 20.14 6.69 15.75
N ALA A 177 21.12 7.21 15.00
CA ALA A 177 22.32 7.79 15.58
C ALA A 177 21.96 9.06 16.38
N GLN A 178 22.51 9.18 17.59
CA GLN A 178 22.26 10.32 18.46
C GLN A 178 23.58 10.91 18.96
N GLY A 179 23.95 12.09 18.45
CA GLY A 179 25.23 12.72 18.75
C GLY A 179 26.41 11.85 18.29
N SER A 180 27.23 11.40 19.24
CA SER A 180 28.37 10.51 18.99
C SER A 180 28.03 9.01 19.06
N THR A 181 26.80 8.65 19.41
CA THR A 181 26.36 7.26 19.49
C THR A 181 25.93 6.78 18.09
N PRO A 182 26.56 5.72 17.55
CA PRO A 182 26.19 5.21 16.23
C PRO A 182 24.80 4.58 16.27
N ALA A 183 24.13 4.58 15.11
CA ALA A 183 22.88 3.84 14.95
C ALA A 183 23.12 2.36 15.27
N ARG A 184 22.16 1.74 15.96
CA ARG A 184 22.21 0.31 16.31
C ARG A 184 20.94 -0.40 15.87
N THR A 185 21.09 -1.61 15.36
CA THR A 185 19.97 -2.51 15.06
C THR A 185 20.01 -3.65 16.08
N VAL A 186 18.91 -3.85 16.80
CA VAL A 186 18.75 -4.91 17.79
C VAL A 186 17.79 -5.94 17.19
N VAL A 187 18.23 -7.20 17.13
CA VAL A 187 17.36 -8.31 16.73
C VAL A 187 16.37 -8.58 17.84
N ILE A 188 15.10 -8.81 17.50
CA ILE A 188 14.08 -9.20 18.45
C ILE A 188 13.79 -10.69 18.24
N PRO A 189 14.36 -11.59 19.06
CA PRO A 189 14.27 -13.03 18.85
C PRO A 189 12.88 -13.61 19.18
N GLY A 190 12.13 -12.95 20.07
CA GLY A 190 10.92 -13.50 20.67
C GLY A 190 11.25 -14.31 21.93
N ALA A 191 10.60 -13.99 23.05
CA ALA A 191 10.75 -14.67 24.32
C ALA A 191 9.88 -15.94 24.38
N GLY A 192 10.32 -16.99 23.68
CA GLY A 192 9.69 -18.31 23.75
C GLY A 192 9.90 -19.00 25.11
N ALA A 193 9.24 -20.16 25.33
CA ALA A 193 9.30 -20.89 26.60
C ALA A 193 10.73 -21.30 27.03
N ASP A 194 11.63 -21.51 26.06
CA ASP A 194 13.01 -21.93 26.28
C ASP A 194 14.03 -20.76 26.20
N SER A 195 13.55 -19.51 26.15
CA SER A 195 14.43 -18.34 26.03
C SER A 195 15.26 -18.10 27.29
N THR A 196 16.52 -17.70 27.11
CA THR A 196 17.37 -17.24 28.20
C THR A 196 16.86 -15.89 28.73
N GLN A 197 17.24 -15.54 29.97
CA GLN A 197 16.88 -14.25 30.55
C GLN A 197 17.32 -13.06 29.67
N ALA A 198 18.49 -13.15 29.05
CA ALA A 198 19.00 -12.10 28.17
C ALA A 198 18.14 -11.95 26.89
N GLU A 199 17.68 -13.05 26.30
CA GLU A 199 16.79 -13.03 25.12
C GLU A 199 15.39 -12.51 25.47
N ALA A 200 14.89 -12.87 26.65
CA ALA A 200 13.64 -12.33 27.17
C ALA A 200 13.74 -10.82 27.39
N GLU A 201 14.80 -10.33 28.03
CA GLU A 201 15.05 -8.90 28.23
C GLU A 201 15.22 -8.15 26.91
N GLN A 202 15.89 -8.74 25.92
CA GLN A 202 16.06 -8.17 24.58
C GLN A 202 14.75 -8.10 23.78
N SER A 203 13.77 -8.95 24.10
CA SER A 203 12.46 -8.97 23.45
C SER A 203 11.47 -7.97 24.03
N ILE A 204 11.87 -7.22 25.07
CA ILE A 204 11.06 -6.16 25.70
C ILE A 204 11.31 -4.83 24.98
N ILE A 205 10.24 -4.22 24.51
CA ILE A 205 10.23 -2.96 23.76
C ILE A 205 9.46 -1.93 24.57
N ALA A 206 10.06 -0.76 24.81
CA ALA A 206 9.35 0.34 25.45
C ALA A 206 8.25 0.89 24.53
N ALA A 207 7.12 1.31 25.11
CA ALA A 207 6.00 1.85 24.32
C ALA A 207 6.42 3.03 23.42
N GLY A 208 7.33 3.89 23.88
CA GLY A 208 7.86 5.01 23.08
C GLY A 208 8.80 4.59 21.92
N ASP A 209 9.20 3.32 21.86
CA ASP A 209 10.12 2.79 20.86
C ASP A 209 9.41 1.94 19.80
N VAL A 210 8.11 1.68 19.90
CA VAL A 210 7.40 0.79 18.96
C VAL A 210 7.43 1.26 17.51
N SER A 211 7.52 2.56 17.26
CA SER A 211 7.69 3.14 15.91
C SER A 211 9.05 2.81 15.29
N LYS A 212 10.03 2.45 16.12
CA LYS A 212 11.39 2.04 15.71
C LYS A 212 11.46 0.56 15.32
N LEU A 213 10.35 -0.18 15.37
CA LEU A 213 10.31 -1.55 14.87
C LEU A 213 10.40 -1.57 13.35
N TYR A 214 11.03 -2.63 12.83
CA TYR A 214 11.15 -2.90 11.40
C TYR A 214 10.88 -4.38 11.13
N TRP A 215 10.05 -4.66 10.13
CA TRP A 215 9.99 -5.97 9.51
C TRP A 215 10.92 -6.04 8.30
N ASN A 216 11.79 -7.03 8.23
CA ASN A 216 12.71 -7.25 7.13
C ASN A 216 12.13 -8.27 6.14
N GLY A 217 11.34 -7.82 5.16
CA GLY A 217 10.76 -8.68 4.11
C GLY A 217 11.78 -9.18 3.08
N LYS A 218 13.07 -8.80 3.19
CA LYS A 218 14.05 -9.13 2.15
C LYS A 218 14.27 -10.65 1.94
N PHE A 219 13.95 -11.45 2.95
CA PHE A 219 14.30 -12.86 3.02
C PHE A 219 13.15 -13.74 3.54
N ASN A 220 11.92 -13.23 3.52
CA ASN A 220 10.70 -13.93 3.93
C ASN A 220 9.49 -13.28 3.26
N ASP A 221 8.42 -14.05 3.11
CA ASP A 221 7.19 -13.60 2.45
C ASP A 221 6.22 -13.00 3.49
N GLY A 222 6.76 -12.23 4.45
CA GLY A 222 6.02 -11.78 5.63
C GLY A 222 5.99 -12.82 6.75
N GLY A 223 4.92 -12.83 7.55
CA GLY A 223 4.77 -13.70 8.73
C GLY A 223 3.89 -13.09 9.80
N PHE A 224 4.20 -13.38 11.06
CA PHE A 224 3.57 -12.70 12.19
C PHE A 224 4.52 -12.60 13.38
N PHE A 225 4.15 -11.77 14.34
CA PHE A 225 4.73 -11.80 15.68
C PHE A 225 3.65 -11.58 16.72
N THR A 226 3.83 -12.20 17.88
CA THR A 226 2.93 -12.10 19.03
C THR A 226 3.64 -11.37 20.15
N MET A 227 2.91 -10.50 20.83
CA MET A 227 3.42 -9.75 21.97
C MET A 227 2.46 -9.76 23.15
N VAL A 228 3.03 -9.64 24.34
CA VAL A 228 2.34 -9.51 25.62
C VAL A 228 2.47 -8.07 26.10
N ALA A 229 1.35 -7.48 26.54
CA ALA A 229 1.32 -6.17 27.16
C ALA A 229 1.93 -6.23 28.56
N LEU A 230 2.86 -5.33 28.87
CA LEU A 230 3.50 -5.24 30.18
C LEU A 230 3.27 -3.86 30.83
N ASP A 231 3.17 -3.86 32.16
CA ASP A 231 3.10 -2.64 32.97
C ASP A 231 4.48 -1.97 33.15
N ALA A 232 4.54 -0.91 33.97
CA ALA A 232 5.77 -0.15 34.21
C ALA A 232 6.87 -0.95 34.91
N ASP A 233 6.51 -2.02 35.64
CA ASP A 233 7.42 -2.94 36.32
C ASP A 233 7.82 -4.13 35.43
N LYS A 234 7.38 -4.12 34.16
CA LYS A 234 7.57 -5.18 33.16
C LYS A 234 6.85 -6.48 33.52
N VAL A 235 5.78 -6.39 34.32
CA VAL A 235 4.92 -7.53 34.66
C VAL A 235 3.77 -7.61 33.64
N PRO A 236 3.37 -8.81 33.20
CA PRO A 236 2.25 -8.97 32.27
C PRO A 236 0.96 -8.33 32.78
N ILE A 237 0.34 -7.52 31.93
CA ILE A 237 -1.00 -6.99 32.17
C ILE A 237 -2.01 -8.11 31.93
N LEU A 238 -2.94 -8.29 32.86
CA LEU A 238 -3.93 -9.35 32.83
C LEU A 238 -5.26 -8.85 32.26
N GLY A 239 -5.89 -9.67 31.43
CA GLY A 239 -7.25 -9.46 30.95
C GLY A 239 -8.28 -9.81 32.02
N ALA A 240 -9.56 -9.63 31.69
CA ALA A 240 -10.68 -10.00 32.58
C ALA A 240 -10.74 -11.51 32.89
N ASP A 241 -10.10 -12.35 32.07
CA ASP A 241 -9.96 -13.79 32.27
C ASP A 241 -8.76 -14.18 33.16
N GLY A 242 -8.00 -13.18 33.65
CA GLY A 242 -6.82 -13.38 34.48
C GLY A 242 -5.59 -13.87 33.72
N LYS A 243 -5.62 -13.87 32.37
CA LYS A 243 -4.47 -14.25 31.54
C LYS A 243 -3.74 -13.03 31.01
N PRO A 244 -2.44 -13.15 30.68
CA PRO A 244 -1.72 -12.08 30.00
C PRO A 244 -2.43 -11.62 28.72
N VAL A 245 -2.58 -10.31 28.56
CA VAL A 245 -3.14 -9.72 27.34
C VAL A 245 -2.12 -9.86 26.22
N THR A 246 -2.51 -10.56 25.16
CA THR A 246 -1.69 -10.76 23.96
C THR A 246 -2.25 -10.01 22.76
N GLN A 247 -1.39 -9.61 21.84
CA GLN A 247 -1.77 -9.10 20.53
C GLN A 247 -0.82 -9.66 19.47
N THR A 248 -1.39 -10.12 18.36
CA THR A 248 -0.65 -10.64 17.21
C THR A 248 -0.73 -9.65 16.05
N ILE A 249 0.42 -9.38 15.45
CA ILE A 249 0.55 -8.57 14.25
C ILE A 249 0.91 -9.49 13.10
N HIS A 250 0.05 -9.51 12.08
CA HIS A 250 0.34 -10.22 10.84
C HIS A 250 1.04 -9.27 9.89
N VAL A 251 2.13 -9.73 9.29
CA VAL A 251 2.86 -9.00 8.26
C VAL A 251 2.64 -9.73 6.95
N ASN A 252 1.94 -9.08 6.02
CA ASN A 252 1.67 -9.62 4.71
C ASN A 252 2.59 -8.95 3.69
N GLU A 253 3.46 -9.73 3.05
CA GLU A 253 4.23 -9.22 1.94
C GLU A 253 3.36 -9.18 0.68
N LEU A 254 3.19 -7.99 0.13
CA LEU A 254 2.40 -7.81 -1.08
C LEU A 254 3.15 -8.32 -2.31
N PRO A 255 2.42 -8.68 -3.38
CA PRO A 255 3.02 -9.07 -4.66
C PRO A 255 4.01 -8.03 -5.19
N HIS A 256 4.90 -8.49 -6.08
CA HIS A 256 5.83 -7.60 -6.77
C HIS A 256 5.09 -6.50 -7.52
N SER A 257 5.69 -5.31 -7.56
CA SER A 257 5.19 -4.23 -8.39
C SER A 257 5.23 -4.62 -9.88
N PRO A 258 4.17 -4.32 -10.65
CA PRO A 258 4.13 -4.55 -12.11
C PRO A 258 5.17 -3.76 -12.93
N GLN A 259 5.99 -2.92 -12.29
CA GLN A 259 6.99 -2.06 -12.91
C GLN A 259 6.37 -1.11 -13.94
N TYR A 260 5.54 -0.18 -13.45
CA TYR A 260 4.88 0.76 -14.35
C TYR A 260 5.76 1.87 -14.92
N GLU A 261 6.94 2.07 -14.36
CA GLU A 261 7.84 3.16 -14.78
C GLU A 261 8.77 2.75 -15.91
N VAL A 262 8.72 3.52 -17.00
CA VAL A 262 9.64 3.42 -18.12
C VAL A 262 10.37 4.76 -18.23
N ASN A 263 11.70 4.74 -18.18
CA ASN A 263 12.54 5.95 -18.22
C ASN A 263 12.15 7.01 -17.16
N GLY A 264 11.71 6.58 -15.97
CA GLY A 264 11.32 7.47 -14.87
C GLY A 264 9.91 8.08 -14.99
N SER A 265 9.12 7.68 -15.98
CA SER A 265 7.72 8.07 -16.13
C SER A 265 6.80 6.87 -15.97
N ASN A 266 5.74 7.01 -15.18
CA ASN A 266 4.63 6.07 -15.12
C ASN A 266 3.42 6.51 -15.98
N ALA A 267 3.61 7.49 -16.87
CA ALA A 267 2.61 7.92 -17.83
C ALA A 267 2.90 7.36 -19.21
N VAL A 268 1.87 6.79 -19.84
CA VAL A 268 1.89 6.32 -21.23
C VAL A 268 0.96 7.19 -22.06
N SER A 269 1.48 7.80 -23.11
CA SER A 269 0.66 8.51 -24.09
C SER A 269 0.15 7.54 -25.16
N LEU A 270 -1.15 7.57 -25.41
CA LEU A 270 -1.85 6.75 -26.39
C LEU A 270 -2.52 7.67 -27.40
N ARG A 271 -2.38 7.37 -28.68
CA ARG A 271 -3.20 7.97 -29.72
C ARG A 271 -4.29 6.99 -30.15
N VAL A 272 -5.52 7.50 -30.24
CA VAL A 272 -6.71 6.73 -30.61
C VAL A 272 -7.36 7.36 -31.85
N PRO A 273 -7.96 6.57 -32.75
CA PRO A 273 -8.57 7.13 -33.95
C PRO A 273 -9.77 8.03 -33.60
N HIS A 274 -9.92 9.10 -34.37
CA HIS A 274 -11.05 10.03 -34.29
C HIS A 274 -12.38 9.31 -34.58
N ASP A 275 -13.46 9.66 -33.87
CA ASP A 275 -14.81 9.09 -34.02
C ASP A 275 -14.90 7.55 -33.99
N TYR A 276 -13.91 6.87 -33.43
CA TYR A 276 -13.87 5.42 -33.35
C TYR A 276 -14.41 4.90 -32.02
N ASN A 277 -15.43 4.04 -32.09
CA ASN A 277 -16.21 3.64 -30.90
C ASN A 277 -15.71 2.35 -30.20
N SER A 278 -14.66 1.72 -30.71
CA SER A 278 -14.21 0.41 -30.22
C SER A 278 -12.69 0.19 -30.32
N PHE A 279 -11.89 1.20 -29.97
CA PHE A 279 -10.43 1.05 -29.95
C PHE A 279 -10.01 0.13 -28.81
N VAL A 280 -9.27 -0.95 -29.11
CA VAL A 280 -8.83 -1.93 -28.09
C VAL A 280 -7.55 -1.44 -27.41
N LEU A 281 -7.58 -1.33 -26.08
CA LEU A 281 -6.40 -0.99 -25.30
C LEU A 281 -5.52 -2.24 -25.11
N LYS A 282 -4.20 -2.08 -25.29
CA LYS A 282 -3.27 -3.21 -25.17
C LYS A 282 -3.21 -3.70 -23.71
N PRO A 283 -3.25 -5.02 -23.43
CA PRO A 283 -3.16 -5.56 -22.07
C PRO A 283 -1.91 -5.10 -21.29
N ALA A 284 -0.79 -4.91 -21.99
CA ALA A 284 0.47 -4.42 -21.44
C ALA A 284 0.34 -3.10 -20.68
N LEU A 285 -0.66 -2.29 -21.02
CA LEU A 285 -0.93 -1.04 -20.32
C LEU A 285 -1.30 -1.30 -18.85
N PHE A 286 -2.00 -2.38 -18.56
CA PHE A 286 -2.46 -2.74 -17.22
C PHE A 286 -1.54 -3.74 -16.52
N SER A 287 -0.98 -4.69 -17.28
CA SER A 287 -0.11 -5.74 -16.73
C SER A 287 1.27 -5.24 -16.31
N GLY A 288 1.71 -4.10 -16.83
CA GLY A 288 3.06 -3.58 -16.61
C GLY A 288 4.12 -4.26 -17.48
N GLU A 289 5.38 -3.90 -17.28
CA GLU A 289 6.49 -4.28 -18.17
C GLU A 289 7.08 -5.65 -17.82
N ALA A 290 6.91 -6.13 -16.57
CA ALA A 290 7.40 -7.42 -16.13
C ALA A 290 6.28 -8.47 -16.21
N SER A 291 6.41 -9.43 -17.13
CA SER A 291 5.40 -10.47 -17.37
C SER A 291 5.14 -11.38 -16.17
N GLU A 292 6.11 -11.51 -15.25
CA GLU A 292 5.96 -12.29 -14.02
C GLU A 292 5.25 -11.52 -12.88
N HIS A 293 5.02 -10.22 -13.00
CA HIS A 293 4.47 -9.37 -11.93
C HIS A 293 3.12 -8.75 -12.29
N VAL A 294 2.31 -9.46 -13.09
CA VAL A 294 0.98 -8.99 -13.50
C VAL A 294 0.10 -8.82 -12.26
N PRO A 295 -0.49 -7.63 -12.02
CA PRO A 295 -1.39 -7.44 -10.91
C PRO A 295 -2.68 -8.20 -11.18
N ALA A 296 -3.26 -8.80 -10.13
CA ALA A 296 -4.48 -9.58 -10.25
C ALA A 296 -5.65 -8.74 -10.78
N GLN A 297 -5.66 -7.46 -10.45
CA GLN A 297 -6.62 -6.47 -10.95
C GLN A 297 -6.05 -5.05 -10.87
N VAL A 298 -6.67 -4.11 -11.57
CA VAL A 298 -6.42 -2.66 -11.43
C VAL A 298 -7.69 -1.94 -11.01
N ARG A 299 -7.59 -0.94 -10.15
CA ARG A 299 -8.68 -0.03 -9.78
C ARG A 299 -8.53 1.31 -10.48
N ILE A 300 -9.60 1.81 -11.08
CA ILE A 300 -9.63 3.15 -11.67
C ILE A 300 -9.74 4.19 -10.57
N ASP A 301 -8.72 5.03 -10.43
CA ASP A 301 -8.70 6.06 -9.38
C ASP A 301 -9.36 7.36 -9.83
N GLY A 302 -9.44 7.60 -11.14
CA GLY A 302 -10.13 8.77 -11.68
C GLY A 302 -9.67 9.19 -13.06
N PHE A 303 -10.29 10.26 -13.54
CA PHE A 303 -10.12 10.84 -14.87
C PHE A 303 -9.86 12.34 -14.74
N ALA A 304 -8.98 12.88 -15.55
CA ALA A 304 -8.61 14.30 -15.58
C ALA A 304 -8.44 14.78 -17.03
N VAL A 305 -8.49 16.09 -17.27
CA VAL A 305 -8.01 16.67 -18.54
C VAL A 305 -6.49 16.57 -18.58
N ALA A 306 -5.92 16.08 -19.68
CA ALA A 306 -4.47 15.93 -19.79
C ALA A 306 -3.76 17.29 -19.65
N GLY A 307 -2.77 17.38 -18.76
CA GLY A 307 -2.04 18.62 -18.46
C GLY A 307 -2.59 19.47 -17.31
N THR A 308 -3.71 19.09 -16.67
CA THR A 308 -4.22 19.78 -15.46
C THR A 308 -3.92 19.00 -14.17
N ILE A 309 -3.48 19.70 -13.13
CA ILE A 309 -3.37 19.21 -11.75
C ILE A 309 -3.99 20.27 -10.82
N PRO A 310 -4.94 19.94 -9.91
CA PRO A 310 -5.54 18.62 -9.67
C PRO A 310 -6.69 18.27 -10.66
N PRO A 311 -7.06 16.97 -10.78
CA PRO A 311 -8.11 16.50 -11.69
C PRO A 311 -9.47 17.18 -11.47
N GLN A 312 -10.09 17.71 -12.52
CA GLN A 312 -11.53 17.95 -12.54
C GLN A 312 -12.24 16.70 -13.07
N MET A 313 -13.19 16.17 -12.29
CA MET A 313 -13.93 14.95 -12.59
C MET A 313 -14.84 15.17 -13.80
N LEU A 314 -14.65 14.36 -14.85
CA LEU A 314 -15.51 14.35 -16.04
C LEU A 314 -16.49 13.15 -15.97
N PRO A 315 -17.79 13.35 -16.29
CA PRO A 315 -18.82 12.32 -16.13
C PRO A 315 -18.87 11.27 -17.25
N ALA A 316 -18.16 11.47 -18.38
CA ALA A 316 -18.14 10.52 -19.50
C ALA A 316 -16.70 10.37 -20.02
N THR A 317 -16.19 9.14 -19.99
CA THR A 317 -14.75 8.89 -20.04
C THR A 317 -14.32 8.03 -21.20
N GLY A 318 -15.20 7.71 -22.17
CA GLY A 318 -14.89 6.86 -23.33
C GLY A 318 -14.46 5.42 -23.00
N LEU A 319 -14.08 5.12 -21.75
CA LEU A 319 -13.49 3.87 -21.29
C LEU A 319 -14.59 2.88 -20.91
N TYR A 320 -14.49 1.67 -21.45
CA TYR A 320 -15.45 0.62 -21.13
C TYR A 320 -14.81 -0.78 -21.22
N LEU A 321 -15.46 -1.74 -20.57
CA LEU A 321 -15.17 -3.15 -20.70
C LEU A 321 -16.20 -3.77 -21.65
N MET A 322 -15.75 -4.58 -22.61
CA MET A 322 -16.63 -5.35 -23.48
C MET A 322 -16.39 -6.84 -23.26
N LYS A 323 -17.28 -7.43 -22.45
CA LYS A 323 -17.20 -8.81 -21.99
C LYS A 323 -18.42 -9.57 -22.50
N ASP A 324 -18.19 -10.67 -23.22
CA ASP A 324 -19.24 -11.51 -23.79
C ASP A 324 -20.26 -10.74 -24.64
N GLY A 325 -19.80 -9.71 -25.36
CA GLY A 325 -20.63 -8.82 -26.19
C GLY A 325 -21.40 -7.75 -25.43
N VAL A 326 -21.24 -7.65 -24.11
CA VAL A 326 -21.87 -6.65 -23.26
C VAL A 326 -20.90 -5.52 -22.96
N ARG A 327 -21.32 -4.28 -23.25
CA ARG A 327 -20.58 -3.06 -22.89
C ARG A 327 -20.93 -2.61 -21.47
N THR A 328 -19.89 -2.44 -20.65
CA THR A 328 -19.97 -1.85 -19.32
C THR A 328 -19.04 -0.65 -19.25
N ASN A 329 -19.62 0.56 -19.16
CA ASN A 329 -18.83 1.79 -19.00
C ASN A 329 -18.14 1.78 -17.64
N LEU A 330 -16.83 2.10 -17.64
CA LEU A 330 -15.99 2.03 -16.47
C LEU A 330 -15.90 3.41 -15.80
N LYS A 331 -16.08 3.46 -14.47
CA LYS A 331 -16.01 4.68 -13.65
C LYS A 331 -14.97 4.57 -12.54
N GLN A 332 -14.74 5.67 -11.83
CA GLN A 332 -13.88 5.70 -10.66
C GLN A 332 -14.35 4.66 -9.63
N GLY A 333 -13.40 3.94 -9.05
CA GLY A 333 -13.63 2.87 -8.09
C GLY A 333 -13.91 1.51 -8.72
N ASP A 334 -14.25 1.43 -10.02
CA ASP A 334 -14.40 0.14 -10.69
C ASP A 334 -13.04 -0.56 -10.81
N THR A 335 -13.07 -1.89 -10.72
CA THR A 335 -11.89 -2.75 -10.90
C THR A 335 -11.96 -3.53 -12.21
N ILE A 336 -10.80 -3.77 -12.81
CA ILE A 336 -10.64 -4.59 -14.00
C ILE A 336 -9.75 -5.77 -13.63
N GLN A 337 -10.25 -7.00 -13.80
CA GLN A 337 -9.50 -8.23 -13.52
C GLN A 337 -8.44 -8.48 -14.60
N ALA A 338 -7.32 -9.12 -14.25
CA ALA A 338 -6.24 -9.43 -15.19
C ALA A 338 -6.71 -10.21 -16.44
N ALA A 339 -7.66 -11.13 -16.25
CA ALA A 339 -8.27 -11.92 -17.32
C ALA A 339 -9.17 -11.11 -18.29
N ASP A 340 -9.38 -9.83 -18.01
CA ASP A 340 -10.24 -8.91 -18.76
C ASP A 340 -9.45 -7.71 -19.35
N TYR A 341 -8.13 -7.65 -19.17
CA TYR A 341 -7.30 -6.54 -19.70
C TYR A 341 -7.35 -6.39 -21.23
N ASP A 342 -7.50 -7.49 -21.96
CA ASP A 342 -7.65 -7.51 -23.43
C ASP A 342 -9.04 -7.11 -23.93
N LYS A 343 -9.99 -6.92 -23.00
CA LYS A 343 -11.37 -6.55 -23.29
C LYS A 343 -11.65 -5.07 -23.06
N VAL A 344 -10.69 -4.33 -22.51
CA VAL A 344 -10.81 -2.89 -22.25
C VAL A 344 -10.73 -2.12 -23.56
N ARG A 345 -11.66 -1.20 -23.76
CA ARG A 345 -11.82 -0.42 -24.99
C ARG A 345 -12.01 1.07 -24.71
N TRP A 346 -11.70 1.87 -25.71
CA TRP A 346 -11.93 3.30 -25.77
C TRP A 346 -12.92 3.64 -26.88
N ASP A 347 -13.83 4.57 -26.57
CA ASP A 347 -14.85 5.13 -27.45
C ASP A 347 -14.62 6.64 -27.61
N SER A 348 -13.95 7.01 -28.70
CA SER A 348 -13.64 8.38 -29.10
C SER A 348 -14.91 9.20 -29.38
N THR A 349 -16.04 8.58 -29.77
CA THR A 349 -17.30 9.31 -30.01
C THR A 349 -17.91 9.92 -28.75
N GLN A 350 -17.43 9.50 -27.57
CA GLN A 350 -17.89 9.99 -26.28
C GLN A 350 -16.93 11.04 -25.68
N ASN A 351 -15.70 11.15 -26.19
CA ASN A 351 -14.70 12.06 -25.68
C ASN A 351 -13.53 12.24 -26.64
N ASP A 352 -13.33 13.49 -27.08
CA ASP A 352 -12.33 13.99 -28.06
C ASP A 352 -10.84 13.78 -27.68
N GLY A 353 -10.53 12.83 -26.79
CA GLY A 353 -9.18 12.42 -26.44
C GLY A 353 -8.31 13.54 -25.86
N ASN A 354 -8.68 14.08 -24.71
CA ASN A 354 -7.75 14.89 -23.93
C ASN A 354 -7.83 14.49 -22.46
N ILE A 355 -7.82 13.18 -22.21
CA ILE A 355 -8.03 12.60 -20.89
C ILE A 355 -6.77 11.90 -20.39
N ARG A 356 -6.47 12.14 -19.11
CA ARG A 356 -5.58 11.34 -18.29
C ARG A 356 -6.40 10.41 -17.39
N ILE A 357 -6.09 9.12 -17.45
CA ILE A 357 -6.67 8.09 -16.57
C ILE A 357 -5.60 7.66 -15.57
N ARG A 358 -5.94 7.60 -14.28
CA ARG A 358 -5.08 6.98 -13.26
C ARG A 358 -5.68 5.66 -12.81
N PHE A 359 -4.85 4.62 -12.69
CA PHE A 359 -5.23 3.39 -12.01
C PHE A 359 -4.13 2.89 -11.08
N THR A 360 -4.56 2.15 -10.05
CA THR A 360 -3.69 1.51 -9.05
C THR A 360 -3.78 -0.01 -9.19
N ALA A 361 -2.64 -0.68 -9.16
CA ALA A 361 -2.53 -2.13 -9.17
C ALA A 361 -2.94 -2.72 -7.82
N LEU A 362 -3.74 -3.79 -7.85
CA LEU A 362 -4.17 -4.51 -6.65
C LEU A 362 -3.79 -5.99 -6.71
N ASP A 363 -3.68 -6.60 -5.54
CA ASP A 363 -3.54 -8.04 -5.39
C ASP A 363 -4.89 -8.78 -5.57
N GLU A 364 -4.86 -10.11 -5.39
CA GLU A 364 -6.04 -10.98 -5.52
C GLU A 364 -7.13 -10.70 -4.48
N HIS A 365 -6.77 -10.08 -3.35
CA HIS A 365 -7.69 -9.72 -2.27
C HIS A 365 -8.18 -8.26 -2.38
N GLY A 366 -7.66 -7.49 -3.34
CA GLY A 366 -7.99 -6.09 -3.56
C GLY A 366 -7.16 -5.10 -2.75
N ALA A 367 -6.08 -5.54 -2.09
CA ALA A 367 -5.13 -4.65 -1.45
C ALA A 367 -4.23 -3.98 -2.49
N GLU A 368 -3.90 -2.71 -2.27
CA GLU A 368 -3.04 -1.95 -3.19
C GLU A 368 -1.61 -2.48 -3.16
N ILE A 369 -1.09 -2.87 -4.32
CA ILE A 369 0.30 -3.30 -4.47
C ILE A 369 1.20 -2.08 -4.30
N LEU A 370 2.26 -2.25 -3.53
CA LEU A 370 3.22 -1.19 -3.25
C LEU A 370 4.43 -1.29 -4.18
N LYS A 371 4.85 -0.16 -4.76
CA LYS A 371 6.15 -0.01 -5.45
C LYS A 371 7.29 0.03 -4.43
N ASN A 372 7.06 0.73 -3.34
CA ASN A 372 7.93 0.88 -2.18
C ASN A 372 7.04 1.16 -0.95
N PRO A 373 7.58 1.22 0.28
CA PRO A 373 6.78 1.41 1.49
C PRO A 373 5.83 2.62 1.50
N ASP A 374 6.09 3.63 0.68
CA ASP A 374 5.36 4.90 0.68
C ASP A 374 4.54 5.13 -0.60
N THR A 375 4.69 4.27 -1.61
CA THR A 375 4.16 4.54 -2.96
C THR A 375 3.43 3.33 -3.49
N THR A 376 2.16 3.51 -3.81
CA THR A 376 1.36 2.50 -4.49
C THR A 376 1.78 2.37 -5.95
N ALA A 377 1.74 1.15 -6.47
CA ALA A 377 2.02 0.89 -7.87
C ALA A 377 0.83 1.40 -8.70
N HIS A 378 1.02 2.54 -9.36
CA HIS A 378 0.00 3.17 -10.19
C HIS A 378 0.58 3.63 -11.53
N ARG A 379 -0.29 3.77 -12.54
CA ARG A 379 0.07 4.22 -13.88
C ARG A 379 -0.93 5.26 -14.37
N TYR A 380 -0.46 6.13 -15.26
CA TYR A 380 -1.29 7.09 -15.99
C TYR A 380 -1.38 6.73 -17.46
N LEU A 381 -2.57 6.84 -18.04
CA LEU A 381 -2.79 6.79 -19.49
C LEU A 381 -3.22 8.17 -19.96
N ASP A 382 -2.41 8.79 -20.81
CA ASP A 382 -2.74 10.03 -21.49
C ASP A 382 -3.30 9.69 -22.87
N ILE A 383 -4.62 9.66 -22.97
CA ILE A 383 -5.30 9.34 -24.22
C ILE A 383 -5.54 10.61 -25.01
N ARG A 384 -5.05 10.58 -26.24
CA ARG A 384 -5.22 11.64 -27.24
C ARG A 384 -5.90 11.12 -28.48
N GLU A 385 -6.86 11.87 -29.00
CA GLU A 385 -7.37 11.57 -30.33
C GLU A 385 -6.34 11.98 -31.38
N ASP A 386 -6.17 11.11 -32.37
CA ASP A 386 -5.54 11.50 -33.62
C ASP A 386 -6.43 12.53 -34.30
N ALA A 387 -5.82 13.50 -34.97
CA ALA A 387 -6.56 14.43 -35.77
C ALA A 387 -7.07 13.72 -37.03
N PHE A 388 -8.39 13.53 -37.10
CA PHE A 388 -9.26 13.17 -38.24
C PHE A 388 -8.67 12.37 -39.43
N ASP A 389 -9.34 11.27 -39.77
CA ASP A 389 -9.11 10.50 -41.01
C ASP A 389 -9.46 11.37 -42.24
N LEU A 390 -8.46 12.04 -42.83
CA LEU A 390 -8.65 12.83 -44.05
C LEU A 390 -8.97 11.88 -45.22
N GLN A 391 -10.27 11.71 -45.50
CA GLN A 391 -10.74 11.04 -46.71
C GLN A 391 -10.37 11.84 -47.97
N LEU A 392 -9.14 11.65 -48.43
CA LEU A 392 -8.59 12.20 -49.65
C LEU A 392 -8.82 11.18 -50.77
N ASN A 393 -9.92 11.33 -51.49
CA ASN A 393 -10.15 10.50 -52.68
C ASN A 393 -9.20 10.90 -53.81
N ASP A 394 -8.72 9.91 -54.57
CA ASP A 394 -7.99 10.13 -55.82
C ASP A 394 -8.79 11.09 -56.72
N THR A 395 -8.27 12.29 -56.89
CA THR A 395 -8.95 13.35 -57.63
C THR A 395 -8.25 13.56 -58.96
N VAL A 396 -8.95 13.26 -60.06
CA VAL A 396 -8.47 13.52 -61.42
C VAL A 396 -8.86 14.94 -61.84
N PHE A 397 -7.89 15.73 -62.25
CA PHE A 397 -8.10 17.08 -62.77
C PHE A 397 -7.88 17.10 -64.29
N PRO A 398 -8.94 17.11 -65.12
CA PRO A 398 -8.77 17.24 -66.56
C PRO A 398 -8.34 18.67 -66.93
N PHE A 399 -7.36 18.80 -67.83
CA PHE A 399 -6.97 20.07 -68.41
C PHE A 399 -6.69 19.92 -69.91
N GLN A 400 -6.81 21.02 -70.67
CA GLN A 400 -6.53 21.02 -72.10
C GLN A 400 -5.02 20.97 -72.38
N TYR A 401 -4.63 20.45 -73.55
CA TYR A 401 -3.22 20.42 -73.97
C TYR A 401 -2.59 21.82 -73.92
N ASN A 402 -1.41 21.94 -73.31
CA ASN A 402 -0.71 23.20 -72.98
C ASN A 402 -1.45 24.16 -72.03
N ALA A 403 -2.51 23.71 -71.35
CA ALA A 403 -3.17 24.48 -70.29
C ALA A 403 -2.60 24.13 -68.90
N HIS A 404 -2.97 24.93 -67.90
CA HIS A 404 -2.64 24.70 -66.50
C HIS A 404 -3.85 24.13 -65.76
N ALA A 405 -3.63 23.11 -64.93
CA ALA A 405 -4.66 22.61 -64.03
C ALA A 405 -4.49 23.28 -62.67
N HIS A 406 -5.38 24.21 -62.32
CA HIS A 406 -5.43 24.75 -60.97
C HIS A 406 -6.01 23.69 -60.04
N LEU A 407 -5.22 23.25 -59.06
CA LEU A 407 -5.60 22.20 -58.12
C LEU A 407 -6.39 22.77 -56.91
N SER A 408 -6.57 24.10 -56.88
CA SER A 408 -7.34 24.86 -55.90
C SER A 408 -8.79 25.10 -56.33
N SER A 409 -9.78 24.94 -55.43
CA SER A 409 -11.17 25.31 -55.71
C SER A 409 -11.59 26.58 -54.96
N GLY A 410 -11.48 27.74 -55.61
CA GLY A 410 -12.07 29.00 -55.11
C GLY A 410 -11.65 29.40 -53.70
N ALA A 411 -12.52 30.18 -53.02
CA ALA A 411 -12.26 30.80 -51.71
C ALA A 411 -12.05 29.82 -50.53
N ARG A 412 -12.12 28.49 -50.76
CA ARG A 412 -11.98 27.45 -49.72
C ARG A 412 -10.68 26.65 -49.79
N GLY A 413 -9.74 27.04 -50.66
CA GLY A 413 -8.45 26.34 -50.81
C GLY A 413 -8.54 25.05 -51.64
N PRO A 414 -7.41 24.34 -51.87
CA PRO A 414 -7.41 23.06 -52.59
C PRO A 414 -8.17 21.94 -51.88
N ARG A 415 -8.80 21.05 -52.67
CA ARG A 415 -9.68 19.97 -52.17
C ARG A 415 -8.98 18.98 -51.23
N PHE A 416 -7.65 18.94 -51.29
CA PHE A 416 -6.82 18.06 -50.47
C PHE A 416 -6.42 18.64 -49.11
N TRP A 417 -6.92 19.83 -48.74
CA TRP A 417 -6.68 20.45 -47.43
C TRP A 417 -7.77 20.17 -46.40
N GLY A 418 -8.80 19.38 -46.74
CA GLY A 418 -9.96 19.10 -45.90
C GLY A 418 -11.24 19.82 -46.37
N ASN A 419 -12.37 19.54 -45.72
CA ASN A 419 -13.65 20.22 -45.95
C ASN A 419 -13.78 21.40 -44.96
N GLY A 420 -14.55 22.44 -45.25
CA GLY A 420 -14.49 23.74 -44.55
C GLY A 420 -14.76 23.78 -43.02
N GLU A 421 -14.91 22.65 -42.34
CA GLU A 421 -14.94 22.53 -40.87
C GLU A 421 -13.63 21.96 -40.29
N HIS A 422 -12.78 21.30 -41.09
CA HIS A 422 -11.56 20.61 -40.65
C HIS A 422 -10.41 20.75 -41.67
N HIS A 423 -9.20 21.12 -41.21
CA HIS A 423 -8.05 21.43 -42.08
C HIS A 423 -6.75 20.76 -41.62
N VAL A 424 -5.91 20.29 -42.56
CA VAL A 424 -4.51 19.92 -42.25
C VAL A 424 -3.64 21.17 -42.11
N ALA A 425 -2.63 21.12 -41.24
CA ALA A 425 -1.75 22.26 -41.00
C ALA A 425 -0.71 22.45 -42.11
N SER A 426 -0.22 21.36 -42.70
CA SER A 426 0.69 21.37 -43.85
C SER A 426 0.63 20.04 -44.62
N ILE A 427 1.20 20.00 -45.83
CA ILE A 427 1.47 18.74 -46.56
C ILE A 427 2.94 18.68 -46.95
N ARG A 428 3.52 17.49 -46.90
CA ARG A 428 4.83 17.19 -47.51
C ARG A 428 4.62 16.54 -48.86
N ILE A 429 5.28 17.03 -49.91
CA ILE A 429 5.26 16.37 -51.22
C ILE A 429 6.18 15.15 -51.16
N ASP A 430 5.62 13.96 -51.36
CA ASP A 430 6.39 12.71 -51.30
C ASP A 430 6.93 12.32 -52.67
N LYS A 431 6.15 12.56 -53.72
CA LYS A 431 6.53 12.16 -55.08
C LYS A 431 5.84 12.98 -56.16
N ILE A 432 6.54 13.25 -57.26
CA ILE A 432 6.00 13.87 -58.47
C ILE A 432 6.37 13.02 -59.70
N ASP A 433 5.39 12.33 -60.28
CA ASP A 433 5.55 11.48 -61.46
C ASP A 433 4.95 12.19 -62.70
N ALA A 434 5.77 12.96 -63.41
CA ALA A 434 5.37 13.68 -64.62
C ALA A 434 5.63 12.87 -65.90
N ILE A 435 4.68 12.87 -66.83
CA ILE A 435 4.74 12.13 -68.09
C ILE A 435 5.43 13.00 -69.15
N ASN A 436 6.46 12.47 -69.83
CA ASN A 436 7.19 13.14 -70.91
C ASN A 436 7.70 14.55 -70.55
N ALA A 437 8.16 14.74 -69.31
CA ALA A 437 8.62 16.04 -68.83
C ALA A 437 9.88 16.53 -69.58
N LYS A 438 9.87 17.80 -70.01
CA LYS A 438 11.07 18.44 -70.59
C LYS A 438 12.16 18.58 -69.52
N PRO A 439 13.44 18.33 -69.87
CA PRO A 439 14.55 18.47 -68.92
C PRO A 439 14.58 19.85 -68.25
N GLY A 440 14.71 19.87 -66.92
CA GLY A 440 14.78 21.11 -66.13
C GLY A 440 13.44 21.84 -65.93
N SER A 441 12.32 21.24 -66.33
CA SER A 441 10.98 21.81 -66.09
C SER A 441 10.32 21.18 -64.85
N ALA A 442 9.71 22.02 -64.01
CA ALA A 442 8.92 21.58 -62.86
C ALA A 442 7.44 21.41 -63.26
N ALA A 443 6.90 20.23 -63.00
CA ALA A 443 5.50 19.91 -63.26
C ALA A 443 4.53 20.57 -62.27
N LEU A 444 4.95 20.72 -61.01
CA LEU A 444 4.14 21.30 -59.94
C LEU A 444 4.70 22.66 -59.51
N ARG A 445 3.84 23.66 -59.35
CA ARG A 445 4.24 25.04 -58.98
C ARG A 445 3.25 25.67 -58.02
N GLN A 446 3.75 26.62 -57.22
CA GLN A 446 2.98 27.34 -56.22
C GLN A 446 2.78 28.82 -56.61
N GLY A 447 1.58 29.16 -57.09
CA GLY A 447 1.14 30.54 -57.36
C GLY A 447 0.10 30.66 -58.51
N GLN A 448 0.18 31.73 -59.31
CA GLN A 448 -0.73 32.08 -60.41
C GLN A 448 -0.08 32.28 -61.79
N SER A 449 1.24 32.15 -61.93
CA SER A 449 2.02 32.57 -63.09
C SER A 449 3.16 31.62 -63.46
N LEU A 450 3.55 31.60 -64.73
CA LEU A 450 4.61 30.76 -65.31
C LEU A 450 5.98 30.87 -64.59
N ASN A 451 6.23 31.96 -63.87
CA ASN A 451 7.49 32.21 -63.16
C ASN A 451 7.45 31.79 -61.68
N ASP A 452 6.38 31.16 -61.22
CA ASP A 452 6.22 30.81 -59.82
C ASP A 452 7.19 29.72 -59.35
N PRO A 453 7.51 29.67 -58.05
CA PRO A 453 8.41 28.67 -57.50
C PRO A 453 8.01 27.24 -57.89
N ALA A 454 9.02 26.47 -58.31
CA ALA A 454 8.89 25.04 -58.49
C ALA A 454 8.63 24.37 -57.13
N VAL A 455 7.70 23.44 -57.12
CA VAL A 455 7.48 22.54 -55.98
C VAL A 455 8.18 21.22 -56.29
N ASN A 456 9.01 20.77 -55.36
CA ASN A 456 9.83 19.57 -55.47
C ASN A 456 9.42 18.52 -54.43
N GLU A 457 9.88 17.30 -54.62
CA GLU A 457 9.76 16.24 -53.61
C GLU A 457 10.52 16.65 -52.34
N GLY A 458 9.89 16.42 -51.19
CA GLY A 458 10.36 16.84 -49.86
C GLY A 458 9.87 18.22 -49.41
N ASP A 459 9.34 19.05 -50.31
CA ASP A 459 8.85 20.38 -49.94
C ASP A 459 7.64 20.27 -49.01
N ILE A 460 7.63 21.10 -47.96
CA ILE A 460 6.49 21.25 -47.04
C ILE A 460 5.72 22.51 -47.42
N LEU A 461 4.45 22.31 -47.74
CA LEU A 461 3.54 23.37 -48.18
C LEU A 461 2.56 23.69 -47.05
N TYR A 462 2.29 24.98 -46.85
CA TYR A 462 1.39 25.47 -45.81
C TYR A 462 0.16 26.15 -46.45
N PRO A 463 -1.06 25.87 -45.97
CA PRO A 463 -2.25 26.57 -46.43
C PRO A 463 -2.20 28.01 -45.89
N ASN A 464 -1.94 28.98 -46.76
CA ASN A 464 -2.09 30.39 -46.39
C ASN A 464 -3.56 30.81 -46.56
N SER A 465 -4.07 31.61 -45.63
CA SER A 465 -5.50 31.98 -45.53
C SER A 465 -5.98 32.93 -46.62
N GLN A 466 -5.15 33.31 -47.62
CA GLN A 466 -5.55 34.32 -48.60
C GLN A 466 -5.23 34.08 -50.07
N LYS A 467 -4.42 33.10 -50.51
CA LYS A 467 -4.20 32.77 -51.95
C LYS A 467 -3.23 31.60 -52.18
N PHE A 468 -3.36 30.48 -51.48
CA PHE A 468 -2.53 29.31 -51.79
C PHE A 468 -3.07 28.62 -53.06
N LEU A 469 -2.34 28.75 -54.17
CA LEU A 469 -2.72 28.19 -55.46
C LEU A 469 -1.63 27.22 -55.90
N LEU A 470 -1.93 25.93 -55.84
CA LEU A 470 -1.10 24.88 -56.41
C LEU A 470 -1.63 24.56 -57.81
N TYR A 471 -0.76 24.45 -58.80
CA TYR A 471 -1.18 24.09 -60.15
C TYR A 471 -0.20 23.18 -60.85
N TRP A 472 -0.74 22.34 -61.75
CA TRP A 472 0.03 21.49 -62.64
C TRP A 472 0.33 22.24 -63.94
N HIS A 473 1.60 22.27 -64.33
CA HIS A 473 2.09 23.05 -65.46
C HIS A 473 2.15 22.22 -66.75
N GLY A 474 1.07 22.20 -67.53
CA GLY A 474 0.94 21.35 -68.72
C GLY A 474 1.75 21.75 -69.96
N ALA A 475 2.46 22.88 -70.00
CA ALA A 475 3.22 23.28 -71.21
C ALA A 475 4.57 22.53 -71.39
N TYR A 476 4.98 21.74 -70.39
CA TYR A 476 6.29 21.07 -70.35
C TYR A 476 6.21 19.57 -70.05
N ASN A 477 5.01 18.99 -70.00
CA ASN A 477 4.76 17.58 -69.76
C ASN A 477 3.34 17.23 -70.25
N ASP A 478 3.05 15.94 -70.41
CA ASP A 478 1.75 15.44 -70.88
C ASP A 478 0.81 15.07 -69.71
N GLY A 479 0.96 15.72 -68.56
CA GLY A 479 0.27 15.39 -67.31
C GLY A 479 1.11 14.50 -66.37
N GLY A 480 0.46 13.89 -65.39
CA GLY A 480 1.13 13.06 -64.39
C GLY A 480 0.35 12.92 -63.08
N SER A 481 1.06 12.51 -62.02
CA SER A 481 0.52 12.39 -60.67
C SER A 481 1.50 12.94 -59.64
N PHE A 482 1.00 13.29 -58.46
CA PHE A 482 1.85 13.56 -57.30
C PHE A 482 1.23 12.93 -56.05
N ARG A 483 2.07 12.57 -55.09
CA ARG A 483 1.68 12.03 -53.78
C ARG A 483 2.17 12.96 -52.68
N PHE A 484 1.41 13.04 -51.59
CA PHE A 484 1.73 13.88 -50.45
C PHE A 484 1.29 13.23 -49.13
N THR A 485 1.95 13.62 -48.05
CA THR A 485 1.64 13.20 -46.68
C THR A 485 1.09 14.42 -45.93
N PRO A 486 -0.13 14.34 -45.36
CA PRO A 486 -0.64 15.39 -44.50
C PRO A 486 0.14 15.43 -43.18
N LEU A 487 0.34 16.63 -42.62
CA LEU A 487 1.04 16.85 -41.36
C LEU A 487 0.21 17.67 -40.36
N ASP A 488 0.34 17.35 -39.07
CA ASP A 488 -0.24 18.11 -37.96
C ASP A 488 0.48 19.46 -37.74
N ALA A 489 0.00 20.28 -36.80
CA ALA A 489 0.59 21.59 -36.49
C ALA A 489 2.02 21.50 -35.90
N GLN A 490 2.42 20.31 -35.46
CA GLN A 490 3.74 20.00 -34.91
C GLN A 490 4.66 19.33 -35.97
N GLY A 491 4.16 19.08 -37.18
CA GLY A 491 4.90 18.48 -38.28
C GLY A 491 4.97 16.95 -38.25
N ASN A 492 4.12 16.27 -37.46
CA ASN A 492 4.07 14.80 -37.43
C ASN A 492 3.12 14.26 -38.50
N THR A 493 3.41 13.05 -38.98
CA THR A 493 2.51 12.31 -39.85
C THR A 493 1.33 11.76 -39.06
N PHE A 494 0.14 11.80 -39.65
CA PHE A 494 -1.01 11.04 -39.16
C PHE A 494 -0.72 9.53 -39.27
N ILE A 495 -1.18 8.73 -38.31
CA ILE A 495 -1.03 7.27 -38.35
C ILE A 495 -2.13 6.74 -39.30
N ASP A 496 -1.73 5.86 -40.23
CA ASP A 496 -2.61 5.13 -41.15
C ASP A 496 -3.55 4.15 -40.42
#